data_AF-A0A117LMM2-F1
#
_entry.id   AF-A0A117LMM2-F1
#
_cell.length_a   1.000
_cell.length_b   1.000
_cell.length_c   1.000
_cell.angle_alpha   90.00
_cell.angle_beta   90.00
_cell.angle_gamma   90.00
#
_symmetry.space_group_name_H-M   'P 1'
#
loop_
_entity.id
_entity.type
_entity.pdbx_description
1 polymer ?
#
loop_
_entity_poly.entity_id
_entity_poly.type
_entity_poly.pdbx_seq_one_letter_code
_entity_poly.pdbx_strand_id
1 'polypeptide(L)'
;MKIQAWGKVTGVIPISLGPGESKEISRASGAHVEEMRWWLSSLPLSAEAVVLENSAVTPELQPLAARWLDPTLTIWTNARRDHEDVWGWDEEAPLYALARGIPQGAKVLCGFDVASSSTAKRLLEQKGCEVLSVRNGLVDPVMISKSFIREACRVHGIEGPCLEKALEEVGPAFTDFSVHRLDEKGRLLATAFSANDSESTRYLWESLRWDSRETSLWLHNRRDRRTRITALRDFVLEREWKEILLTGPYPIGAGFQFTYLGFPDIPAISGRLGKKTFGFGNIAGLPLELLKLVAATKQNHGVRPPDRDDDA
;
A
#
# COMPACT_ATOMS: atom_id res chain seq x y z
N MET A 1 -10.14 -2.56 30.11
CA MET A 1 -8.67 -2.74 30.19
C MET A 1 -8.06 -2.05 28.98
N LYS A 2 -7.00 -1.24 29.14
CA LYS A 2 -6.29 -0.61 28.00
C LYS A 2 -4.97 -1.36 27.81
N ILE A 3 -4.85 -2.09 26.71
CA ILE A 3 -3.61 -2.80 26.33
C ILE A 3 -2.59 -1.75 25.86
N GLN A 4 -1.37 -1.82 26.37
CA GLN A 4 -0.24 -1.01 25.91
C GLN A 4 0.31 -1.58 24.59
N ALA A 5 -0.42 -1.33 23.51
CA ALA A 5 -0.09 -1.79 22.17
C ALA A 5 0.86 -0.83 21.43
N TRP A 6 1.82 -1.41 20.71
CA TRP A 6 2.78 -0.71 19.88
C TRP A 6 2.73 -1.23 18.46
N GLY A 7 2.89 -0.34 17.48
CA GLY A 7 2.82 -0.67 16.08
C GLY A 7 3.96 -0.06 15.28
N LYS A 8 4.47 -0.78 14.29
CA LYS A 8 5.43 -0.25 13.34
C LYS A 8 4.87 -0.34 11.93
N VAL A 9 4.59 0.82 11.35
CA VAL A 9 4.25 0.97 9.93
C VAL A 9 5.55 1.25 9.16
N THR A 10 5.74 0.54 8.06
CA THR A 10 6.88 0.71 7.16
C THR A 10 6.49 1.57 5.96
N GLY A 11 7.16 1.42 4.82
CA GLY A 11 6.90 2.26 3.65
C GLY A 11 7.65 3.59 3.65
N VAL A 12 7.17 4.54 2.87
CA VAL A 12 7.91 5.79 2.56
C VAL A 12 8.00 6.72 3.78
N ILE A 13 6.93 6.78 4.58
CA ILE A 13 6.92 7.46 5.87
C ILE A 13 6.81 6.38 6.96
N PRO A 14 7.92 5.96 7.57
CA PRO A 14 7.85 5.01 8.67
C PRO A 14 7.26 5.65 9.92
N ILE A 15 6.35 4.95 10.58
CA ILE A 15 5.66 5.45 11.77
C ILE A 15 5.78 4.43 12.90
N SER A 16 6.16 4.91 14.07
CA SER A 16 5.97 4.23 15.35
C SER A 16 4.64 4.65 15.94
N LEU A 17 3.73 3.69 16.12
CA LEU A 17 2.46 3.85 16.80
C LEU A 17 2.64 3.41 18.25
N GLY A 18 2.24 4.25 19.20
CA GLY A 18 2.21 3.92 20.62
C GLY A 18 0.87 4.30 21.26
N PRO A 19 0.71 4.06 22.57
CA PRO A 19 -0.52 4.38 23.29
C PRO A 19 -0.82 5.89 23.28
N GLY A 20 -1.68 6.33 22.36
CA GLY A 20 -2.13 7.73 22.25
C GLY A 20 -1.21 8.67 21.48
N GLU A 21 -0.11 8.16 20.90
CA GLU A 21 0.77 8.95 20.03
C GLU A 21 1.27 8.17 18.82
N SER A 22 1.53 8.91 17.73
CA SER A 22 2.16 8.39 16.52
C SER A 22 3.37 9.26 16.21
N LYS A 23 4.53 8.64 16.00
CA LYS A 23 5.80 9.32 15.73
C LYS A 23 6.38 8.88 14.40
N GLU A 24 6.65 9.83 13.51
CA GLU A 24 7.43 9.57 12.30
C GLU A 24 8.87 9.22 12.68
N ILE A 25 9.44 8.20 12.04
CA ILE A 25 10.82 7.79 12.26
C ILE A 25 11.69 8.47 11.20
N SER A 26 12.64 9.29 11.64
CA SER A 26 13.59 9.92 10.72
C SER A 26 14.58 8.90 10.17
N ARG A 27 14.75 8.87 8.85
CA ARG A 27 15.75 8.02 8.18
C ARG A 27 16.89 8.87 7.65
N ALA A 28 18.12 8.48 8.00
CA ALA A 28 19.32 9.06 7.38
C ALA A 28 19.61 8.49 5.98
N SER A 29 19.01 7.35 5.62
CA SER A 29 19.19 6.68 4.33
C SER A 29 17.92 5.94 3.89
N GLY A 30 18.01 5.09 2.85
CA GLY A 30 16.86 4.31 2.37
C GLY A 30 16.28 3.34 3.42
N ALA A 31 15.12 2.76 3.12
CA ALA A 31 14.53 1.74 3.96
C ALA A 31 15.46 0.53 4.12
N HIS A 32 15.57 0.00 5.34
CA HIS A 32 16.42 -1.13 5.66
C HIS A 32 15.74 -2.04 6.69
N VAL A 33 15.86 -3.35 6.53
CA VAL A 33 15.18 -4.32 7.42
C VAL A 33 15.60 -4.20 8.88
N GLU A 34 16.85 -3.82 9.15
CA GLU A 34 17.36 -3.56 10.52
C GLU A 34 16.58 -2.47 11.28
N GLU A 35 15.84 -1.60 10.59
CA GLU A 35 14.93 -0.64 11.24
C GLU A 35 13.91 -1.37 12.12
N MET A 36 13.42 -2.55 11.70
CA MET A 36 12.49 -3.36 12.49
C MET A 36 13.15 -3.87 13.78
N ARG A 37 14.38 -4.40 13.69
CA ARG A 37 15.14 -4.90 14.86
C ARG A 37 15.45 -3.77 15.84
N TRP A 38 15.93 -2.64 15.33
CA TRP A 38 16.20 -1.46 16.14
C TRP A 38 14.93 -0.96 16.82
N TRP A 39 13.83 -0.84 16.09
CA TRP A 39 12.56 -0.37 16.65
C TRP A 39 12.06 -1.30 17.76
N LEU A 40 12.09 -2.63 17.55
CA LEU A 40 11.73 -3.60 18.58
C LEU A 40 12.59 -3.42 19.85
N SER A 41 13.90 -3.18 19.70
CA SER A 41 14.80 -2.94 20.84
C SER A 41 14.54 -1.62 21.58
N SER A 42 13.78 -0.70 20.97
CA SER A 42 13.43 0.60 21.56
C SER A 42 12.11 0.59 22.35
N LEU A 43 11.34 -0.50 22.27
CA LEU A 43 10.05 -0.60 22.94
C LEU A 43 10.21 -0.64 24.47
N PRO A 44 9.30 -0.02 25.23
CA PRO A 44 9.36 -0.08 26.69
C PRO A 44 9.02 -1.50 27.17
N LEU A 45 9.56 -1.88 28.34
CA LEU A 45 9.23 -3.15 29.00
C LEU A 45 7.74 -3.30 29.33
N SER A 46 6.98 -2.20 29.32
CA SER A 46 5.53 -2.19 29.51
C SER A 46 4.72 -2.48 28.24
N ALA A 47 5.36 -2.78 27.11
CA ALA A 47 4.66 -3.15 25.88
C ALA A 47 3.97 -4.52 26.07
N GLU A 48 2.65 -4.53 25.93
CA GLU A 48 1.82 -5.74 26.11
C GLU A 48 1.45 -6.39 24.77
N ALA A 49 1.42 -5.61 23.69
CA ALA A 49 1.15 -6.11 22.35
C ALA A 49 2.00 -5.34 21.33
N VAL A 50 2.47 -6.05 20.30
CA VAL A 50 3.31 -5.48 19.25
C VAL A 50 2.80 -5.93 17.89
N VAL A 51 2.59 -4.96 16.98
CA VAL A 51 2.25 -5.19 15.58
C VAL A 51 3.40 -4.68 14.71
N LEU A 52 4.01 -5.56 13.93
CA LEU A 52 5.15 -5.23 13.06
C LEU A 52 4.81 -5.54 11.60
N GLU A 53 4.83 -4.52 10.76
CA GLU A 53 4.79 -4.73 9.31
C GLU A 53 6.16 -5.21 8.82
N ASN A 54 6.17 -6.28 8.01
CA ASN A 54 7.39 -6.80 7.39
C ASN A 54 7.75 -5.96 6.16
N SER A 55 8.91 -5.31 6.18
CA SER A 55 9.41 -4.45 5.09
C SER A 55 10.32 -5.15 4.09
N ALA A 56 10.64 -6.44 4.30
CA ALA A 56 11.57 -7.15 3.43
C ALA A 56 10.97 -7.36 2.04
N VAL A 57 11.70 -6.90 1.01
CA VAL A 57 11.38 -7.23 -0.40
C VAL A 57 12.10 -8.52 -0.78
N THR A 58 13.39 -8.61 -0.49
CA THR A 58 14.23 -9.77 -0.84
C THR A 58 13.77 -11.04 -0.10
N PRO A 59 13.45 -12.14 -0.80
CA PRO A 59 12.98 -13.39 -0.21
C PRO A 59 13.84 -13.94 0.94
N GLU A 60 15.17 -13.75 0.89
CA GLU A 60 16.11 -14.20 1.94
C GLU A 60 15.99 -13.39 3.25
N LEU A 61 15.49 -12.16 3.16
CA LEU A 61 15.28 -11.26 4.29
C LEU A 61 13.87 -11.39 4.88
N GLN A 62 12.91 -11.96 4.15
CA GLN A 62 11.53 -12.16 4.59
C GLN A 62 11.40 -12.79 6.00
N PRO A 63 12.19 -13.80 6.39
CA PRO A 63 12.06 -14.41 7.71
C PRO A 63 12.50 -13.50 8.88
N LEU A 64 13.19 -12.38 8.63
CA LEU A 64 13.78 -11.57 9.70
C LEU A 64 12.74 -10.94 10.64
N ALA A 65 11.63 -10.42 10.11
CA ALA A 65 10.60 -9.80 10.93
C ALA A 65 10.07 -10.78 11.99
N ALA A 66 9.75 -12.01 11.58
CA ALA A 66 9.27 -13.02 12.50
C ALA A 66 10.36 -13.57 13.42
N ARG A 67 11.63 -13.66 12.97
CA ARG A 67 12.76 -14.03 13.83
C ARG A 67 13.03 -13.03 14.96
N TRP A 68 12.72 -11.74 14.74
CA TRP A 68 12.91 -10.71 15.75
C TRP A 68 11.69 -10.51 16.65
N LEU A 69 10.47 -10.62 16.08
CA LEU A 69 9.23 -10.40 16.83
C LEU A 69 8.75 -11.65 17.58
N ASP A 70 8.98 -12.85 17.04
CA ASP A 70 8.37 -14.10 17.50
C ASP A 70 6.82 -14.02 17.57
N PRO A 71 6.13 -13.88 16.42
CA PRO A 71 4.72 -13.52 16.38
C PRO A 71 3.79 -14.66 16.82
N THR A 72 2.79 -14.32 17.62
CA THR A 72 1.68 -15.23 17.98
C THR A 72 0.65 -15.37 16.86
N LEU A 73 0.61 -14.41 15.93
CA LEU A 73 -0.23 -14.40 14.73
C LEU A 73 0.54 -13.74 13.59
N THR A 74 0.61 -14.41 12.44
CA THR A 74 1.15 -13.82 11.20
C THR A 74 0.00 -13.47 10.26
N ILE A 75 0.00 -12.25 9.71
CA ILE A 75 -1.04 -11.79 8.78
C ILE A 75 -0.49 -11.76 7.35
N TRP A 76 -1.12 -12.50 6.44
CA TRP A 76 -0.80 -12.50 5.00
C TRP A 76 -1.97 -11.96 4.19
N THR A 77 -1.95 -10.66 3.90
CA THR A 77 -3.11 -9.95 3.36
C THR A 77 -3.51 -10.34 1.95
N ASN A 78 -2.55 -10.49 1.03
CA ASN A 78 -2.73 -10.92 -0.36
C ASN A 78 -1.41 -11.43 -0.96
N ALA A 79 -1.45 -12.00 -2.16
CA ALA A 79 -0.26 -12.39 -2.92
C ALA A 79 -0.24 -11.82 -4.35
N ARG A 80 -0.51 -10.51 -4.50
CA ARG A 80 -0.46 -9.83 -5.79
C ARG A 80 0.96 -9.73 -6.34
N ARG A 81 1.08 -9.60 -7.66
CA ARG A 81 2.35 -9.37 -8.35
C ARG A 81 2.93 -8.02 -7.94
N ASP A 82 4.05 -8.04 -7.25
CA ASP A 82 4.87 -6.86 -6.96
C ASP A 82 6.33 -7.30 -7.07
N HIS A 83 7.26 -6.34 -7.17
CA HIS A 83 8.69 -6.61 -7.06
C HIS A 83 9.20 -7.75 -7.97
N GLU A 84 8.68 -7.85 -9.18
CA GLU A 84 8.91 -8.98 -10.10
C GLU A 84 10.39 -9.18 -10.45
N ASP A 85 11.18 -8.11 -10.43
CA ASP A 85 12.63 -8.14 -10.60
C ASP A 85 13.37 -8.85 -9.45
N VAL A 86 12.70 -9.02 -8.30
CA VAL A 86 13.22 -9.68 -7.11
C VAL A 86 12.51 -11.00 -6.83
N TRP A 87 11.20 -11.06 -7.00
CA TRP A 87 10.40 -12.26 -6.69
C TRP A 87 10.37 -13.26 -7.85
N GLY A 88 10.45 -12.77 -9.08
CA GLY A 88 10.20 -13.54 -10.30
C GLY A 88 8.98 -13.02 -11.05
N TRP A 89 8.88 -13.43 -12.32
CA TRP A 89 7.82 -12.99 -13.24
C TRP A 89 6.62 -13.93 -13.28
N ASP A 90 6.72 -15.09 -12.63
CA ASP A 90 5.65 -16.08 -12.56
C ASP A 90 4.51 -15.60 -11.65
N GLU A 91 3.27 -15.98 -11.98
CA GLU A 91 2.09 -15.60 -11.18
C GLU A 91 2.17 -16.09 -9.72
N GLU A 92 2.84 -17.22 -9.48
CA GLU A 92 3.04 -17.76 -8.14
C GLU A 92 4.28 -17.19 -7.41
N ALA A 93 5.12 -16.39 -8.07
CA ALA A 93 6.33 -15.85 -7.47
C ALA A 93 6.10 -15.10 -6.14
N PRO A 94 5.06 -14.26 -5.99
CA PRO A 94 4.74 -13.63 -4.71
C PRO A 94 4.44 -14.66 -3.60
N LEU A 95 3.79 -15.78 -3.94
CA LEU A 95 3.48 -16.84 -2.97
C LEU A 95 4.74 -17.45 -2.38
N TYR A 96 5.71 -17.82 -3.22
CA TYR A 96 6.98 -18.38 -2.75
C TYR A 96 7.81 -17.36 -1.98
N ALA A 97 7.84 -16.10 -2.42
CA ALA A 97 8.58 -15.04 -1.75
C ALA A 97 8.01 -14.75 -0.36
N LEU A 98 6.71 -14.48 -0.26
CA LEU A 98 6.05 -14.09 1.00
C LEU A 98 5.94 -15.27 1.97
N ALA A 99 5.76 -16.51 1.49
CA ALA A 99 5.73 -17.70 2.35
C ALA A 99 7.03 -17.91 3.15
N ARG A 100 8.17 -17.37 2.69
CA ARG A 100 9.43 -17.41 3.47
C ARG A 100 9.34 -16.60 4.76
N GLY A 101 8.50 -15.56 4.80
CA GLY A 101 8.26 -14.77 6.00
C GLY A 101 7.42 -15.49 7.07
N ILE A 102 6.78 -16.60 6.72
CA ILE A 102 5.89 -17.35 7.63
C ILE A 102 6.71 -18.35 8.48
N PRO A 103 6.66 -18.27 9.82
CA PRO A 103 7.32 -19.23 10.72
C PRO A 103 6.75 -20.65 10.62
N GLN A 104 7.54 -21.64 11.04
CA GLN A 104 7.07 -23.02 11.22
C GLN A 104 6.03 -23.05 12.36
N GLY A 105 4.94 -23.80 12.17
CA GLY A 105 3.89 -23.97 13.18
C GLY A 105 3.08 -22.71 13.48
N ALA A 106 3.25 -21.64 12.70
CA ALA A 106 2.57 -20.37 12.96
C ALA A 106 1.06 -20.47 12.74
N LYS A 107 0.32 -19.66 13.50
CA LYS A 107 -1.05 -19.27 13.16
C LYS A 107 -1.01 -18.16 12.12
N VAL A 108 -1.70 -18.37 11.01
CA VAL A 108 -1.70 -17.48 9.85
C VAL A 108 -3.12 -17.01 9.55
N LEU A 109 -3.35 -15.70 9.63
CA LEU A 109 -4.56 -15.07 9.14
C LEU A 109 -4.30 -14.54 7.74
N CYS A 110 -5.03 -15.04 6.73
CA CYS A 110 -4.76 -14.67 5.35
C CYS A 110 -6.00 -14.20 4.56
N GLY A 111 -5.73 -13.48 3.48
CA GLY A 111 -6.74 -13.09 2.50
C GLY A 111 -7.36 -14.29 1.82
N PHE A 112 -8.56 -14.11 1.26
CA PHE A 112 -9.26 -15.19 0.56
C PHE A 112 -8.49 -15.69 -0.68
N ASP A 113 -7.80 -14.82 -1.39
CA ASP A 113 -6.93 -15.14 -2.53
C ASP A 113 -5.80 -16.09 -2.11
N VAL A 114 -5.13 -15.80 -0.99
CA VAL A 114 -4.09 -16.67 -0.42
C VAL A 114 -4.72 -17.98 0.06
N ALA A 115 -5.82 -17.91 0.81
CA ALA A 115 -6.48 -19.09 1.36
C ALA A 115 -7.08 -20.02 0.30
N SER A 116 -7.36 -19.53 -0.91
CA SER A 116 -7.91 -20.32 -2.01
C SER A 116 -6.82 -20.90 -2.93
N SER A 117 -5.63 -20.31 -2.97
CA SER A 117 -4.47 -20.79 -3.73
C SER A 117 -4.00 -22.18 -3.28
N SER A 118 -3.92 -23.13 -4.22
CA SER A 118 -3.35 -24.47 -3.99
C SER A 118 -1.88 -24.42 -3.59
N THR A 119 -1.11 -23.52 -4.19
CA THR A 119 0.31 -23.33 -3.88
C THR A 119 0.49 -22.75 -2.47
N ALA A 120 -0.29 -21.75 -2.08
CA ALA A 120 -0.23 -21.21 -0.72
C ALA A 120 -0.57 -22.28 0.33
N LYS A 121 -1.65 -23.04 0.11
CA LYS A 121 -2.06 -24.15 0.98
C LYS A 121 -0.93 -25.14 1.19
N ARG A 122 -0.32 -25.62 0.10
CA ARG A 122 0.80 -26.56 0.16
C ARG A 122 1.99 -25.99 0.95
N LEU A 123 2.34 -24.73 0.73
CA LEU A 123 3.45 -24.07 1.44
C LEU A 123 3.17 -23.93 2.95
N LEU A 124 1.94 -23.60 3.32
CA LEU A 124 1.52 -23.47 4.72
C LEU A 124 1.38 -24.83 5.41
N GLU A 125 0.88 -25.85 4.72
CA GLU A 125 0.79 -27.23 5.20
C GLU A 125 2.19 -27.82 5.48
N GLN A 126 3.16 -27.61 4.58
CA GLN A 126 4.55 -28.02 4.79
C GLN A 126 5.18 -27.35 6.04
N LYS A 127 4.71 -26.16 6.38
CA LYS A 127 5.11 -25.44 7.58
C LYS A 127 4.31 -25.84 8.83
N GLY A 128 3.30 -26.70 8.69
CA GLY A 128 2.42 -27.10 9.79
C GLY A 128 1.62 -25.92 10.37
N CYS A 129 1.28 -24.93 9.54
CA CYS A 129 0.57 -23.73 10.00
C CYS A 129 -0.91 -23.99 10.27
N GLU A 130 -1.46 -23.30 11.27
CA GLU A 130 -2.92 -23.15 11.45
C GLU A 130 -3.39 -21.97 10.59
N VAL A 131 -4.31 -22.21 9.66
CA VAL A 131 -4.74 -21.17 8.69
C VAL A 131 -6.16 -20.70 8.98
N LEU A 132 -6.29 -19.39 9.16
CA LEU A 132 -7.55 -18.65 9.22
C LEU A 132 -7.68 -17.78 7.97
N SER A 133 -8.90 -17.61 7.47
CA SER A 133 -9.15 -16.81 6.28
C SER A 133 -10.16 -15.70 6.54
N VAL A 134 -9.81 -14.49 6.12
CA VAL A 134 -10.74 -13.38 6.05
C VAL A 134 -11.50 -13.48 4.73
N ARG A 135 -12.79 -13.85 4.80
CA ARG A 135 -13.69 -13.78 3.64
C ARG A 135 -14.05 -12.32 3.39
N ASN A 136 -13.58 -11.76 2.29
CA ASN A 136 -13.98 -10.43 1.86
C ASN A 136 -14.75 -10.53 0.54
N GLY A 137 -16.06 -10.29 0.60
CA GLY A 137 -16.84 -9.88 -0.59
C GLY A 137 -16.77 -8.37 -0.84
N LEU A 138 -15.97 -7.67 -0.05
CA LEU A 138 -15.85 -6.20 -0.04
C LEU A 138 -14.72 -5.78 -0.96
N VAL A 139 -14.97 -4.74 -1.76
CA VAL A 139 -14.01 -4.20 -2.72
C VAL A 139 -13.25 -2.99 -2.16
N ASP A 140 -13.72 -2.41 -1.05
CA ASP A 140 -13.09 -1.26 -0.38
C ASP A 140 -11.86 -1.71 0.44
N PRO A 141 -10.64 -1.21 0.13
CA PRO A 141 -9.42 -1.54 0.88
C PRO A 141 -9.49 -1.23 2.38
N VAL A 142 -10.21 -0.17 2.77
CA VAL A 142 -10.38 0.18 4.18
C VAL A 142 -11.23 -0.88 4.88
N MET A 143 -12.30 -1.33 4.22
CA MET A 143 -13.17 -2.38 4.76
C MET A 143 -12.46 -3.73 4.83
N ILE A 144 -11.65 -4.07 3.82
CA ILE A 144 -10.76 -5.25 3.85
C ILE A 144 -9.84 -5.19 5.06
N SER A 145 -9.19 -4.04 5.28
CA SER A 145 -8.28 -3.83 6.43
C SER A 145 -9.02 -3.96 7.76
N LYS A 146 -10.24 -3.39 7.88
CA LYS A 146 -11.09 -3.55 9.07
C LYS A 146 -11.45 -5.00 9.34
N SER A 147 -11.71 -5.81 8.29
CA SER A 147 -11.95 -7.25 8.46
C SER A 147 -10.74 -7.99 9.01
N PHE A 148 -9.53 -7.68 8.54
CA PHE A 148 -8.29 -8.24 9.10
C PHE A 148 -8.07 -7.82 10.54
N ILE A 149 -8.25 -6.54 10.86
CA ILE A 149 -8.10 -6.02 12.24
C ILE A 149 -9.09 -6.74 13.17
N ARG A 150 -10.36 -6.84 12.76
CA ARG A 150 -11.40 -7.51 13.56
C ARG A 150 -11.03 -8.96 13.84
N GLU A 151 -10.64 -9.72 12.82
CA GLU A 151 -10.32 -11.14 12.99
C GLU A 151 -9.03 -11.35 13.78
N ALA A 152 -8.01 -10.51 13.59
CA ALA A 152 -6.79 -10.54 14.39
C ALA A 152 -7.09 -10.26 15.88
N CYS A 153 -7.92 -9.25 16.17
CA CYS A 153 -8.37 -8.96 17.53
C CYS A 153 -9.14 -10.15 18.14
N ARG A 154 -10.05 -10.76 17.37
CA ARG A 154 -10.86 -11.91 17.80
C ARG A 154 -10.01 -13.13 18.18
N VAL A 155 -8.96 -13.42 17.39
CA VAL A 155 -8.00 -14.51 17.68
C VAL A 155 -7.31 -14.33 19.04
N HIS A 156 -7.17 -13.08 19.51
CA HIS A 156 -6.60 -12.74 20.80
C HIS A 156 -7.65 -12.42 21.88
N GLY A 157 -8.93 -12.73 21.64
CA GLY A 157 -10.02 -12.50 22.59
C GLY A 157 -10.40 -11.03 22.81
N ILE A 158 -10.01 -10.15 21.88
CA ILE A 158 -10.36 -8.73 21.90
C ILE A 158 -11.63 -8.55 21.07
N GLU A 159 -12.75 -8.30 21.76
CA GLU A 159 -14.07 -8.16 21.15
C GLU A 159 -14.90 -7.05 21.83
N GLY A 160 -16.08 -6.75 21.27
CA GLY A 160 -17.07 -5.88 21.88
C GLY A 160 -17.04 -4.41 21.43
N PRO A 161 -17.83 -3.53 22.08
CA PRO A 161 -18.09 -2.17 21.58
C PRO A 161 -16.85 -1.27 21.44
N CYS A 162 -15.81 -1.52 22.24
CA CYS A 162 -14.56 -0.76 22.15
C CYS A 162 -13.82 -1.05 20.83
N LEU A 163 -13.83 -2.30 20.36
CA LEU A 163 -13.23 -2.68 19.08
C LEU A 163 -14.00 -2.05 17.93
N GLU A 164 -15.33 -2.15 17.94
CA GLU A 164 -16.15 -1.59 16.85
C GLU A 164 -15.99 -0.06 16.75
N LYS A 165 -15.96 0.65 17.88
CA LYS A 165 -15.64 2.09 17.90
C LYS A 165 -14.24 2.38 17.33
N ALA A 166 -13.23 1.61 17.71
CA ALA A 166 -11.88 1.77 17.16
C ALA A 166 -11.85 1.51 15.65
N LEU A 167 -12.59 0.52 15.15
CA LEU A 167 -12.73 0.24 13.72
C LEU A 167 -13.44 1.37 12.97
N GLU A 168 -14.39 2.08 13.58
CA GLU A 168 -15.01 3.28 12.99
C GLU A 168 -14.00 4.40 12.79
N GLU A 169 -13.07 4.57 13.73
CA GLU A 169 -11.99 5.57 13.68
C GLU A 169 -10.89 5.24 12.64
N VAL A 170 -10.78 3.98 12.21
CA VAL A 170 -9.88 3.59 11.11
C VAL A 170 -10.40 4.15 9.79
N GLY A 171 -9.69 5.13 9.26
CA GLY A 171 -9.91 5.73 7.95
C GLY A 171 -8.71 5.55 7.01
N PRO A 172 -8.84 5.99 5.74
CA PRO A 172 -7.74 5.96 4.79
C PRO A 172 -6.59 6.85 5.24
N ALA A 173 -5.36 6.43 4.97
CA ALA A 173 -4.19 7.29 5.10
C ALA A 173 -4.23 8.41 4.07
N PHE A 174 -3.59 9.55 4.33
CA PHE A 174 -3.55 10.66 3.37
C PHE A 174 -2.77 10.32 2.08
N THR A 175 -2.01 9.22 2.09
CA THR A 175 -1.31 8.65 0.93
C THR A 175 -2.13 7.60 0.20
N ASP A 176 -3.28 7.19 0.74
CA ASP A 176 -4.17 6.26 0.06
C ASP A 176 -4.84 6.95 -1.12
N PHE A 177 -5.38 6.13 -2.02
CA PHE A 177 -6.07 6.61 -3.20
C PHE A 177 -7.18 7.60 -2.83
N SER A 178 -7.14 8.78 -3.44
CA SER A 178 -8.15 9.83 -3.26
C SER A 178 -8.24 10.71 -4.49
N VAL A 179 -9.38 11.38 -4.66
CA VAL A 179 -9.56 12.42 -5.69
C VAL A 179 -9.56 13.78 -5.00
N HIS A 180 -8.59 14.61 -5.37
CA HIS A 180 -8.40 15.94 -4.83
C HIS A 180 -8.79 16.99 -5.86
N ARG A 181 -9.51 18.02 -5.41
CA ARG A 181 -9.71 19.24 -6.17
C ARG A 181 -8.49 20.15 -6.00
N LEU A 182 -7.81 20.46 -7.10
CA LEU A 182 -6.58 21.26 -7.08
C LEU A 182 -6.86 22.77 -7.03
N ASP A 183 -7.99 23.22 -7.58
CA ASP A 183 -8.37 24.63 -7.63
C ASP A 183 -9.88 24.85 -7.82
N GLU A 184 -10.30 26.12 -7.75
CA GLU A 184 -11.67 26.58 -7.97
C GLU A 184 -12.17 26.32 -9.41
N LYS A 185 -11.25 26.19 -10.37
CA LYS A 185 -11.58 25.85 -11.76
C LYS A 185 -11.99 24.38 -11.93
N GLY A 186 -11.95 23.60 -10.85
CA GLY A 186 -12.42 22.23 -10.80
C GLY A 186 -11.46 21.23 -11.41
N ARG A 187 -10.14 21.53 -11.42
CA ARG A 187 -9.14 20.52 -11.79
C ARG A 187 -9.07 19.44 -10.73
N LEU A 188 -9.06 18.18 -11.16
CA LEU A 188 -9.06 17.00 -10.31
C LEU A 188 -7.77 16.19 -10.48
N LEU A 189 -7.23 15.73 -9.36
CA LEU A 189 -6.11 14.81 -9.28
C LEU A 189 -6.52 13.56 -8.51
N ALA A 190 -6.52 12.41 -9.18
CA ALA A 190 -6.64 11.11 -8.54
C ALA A 190 -5.23 10.57 -8.18
N THR A 191 -5.02 10.14 -6.94
CA THR A 191 -3.68 9.86 -6.38
C THR A 191 -3.46 8.37 -6.11
N ALA A 192 -3.16 7.61 -7.16
CA ALA A 192 -2.86 6.18 -7.10
C ALA A 192 -1.37 5.86 -6.90
N PHE A 193 -0.56 6.78 -6.38
CA PHE A 193 0.89 6.61 -6.24
C PHE A 193 1.33 5.52 -5.25
N SER A 194 0.44 5.12 -4.34
CA SER A 194 0.69 4.04 -3.38
C SER A 194 0.34 2.66 -3.93
N ALA A 195 -0.29 2.58 -5.12
CA ALA A 195 -0.54 1.31 -5.79
C ALA A 195 0.79 0.70 -6.22
N ASN A 196 1.02 -0.55 -5.83
CA ASN A 196 2.29 -1.22 -6.10
C ASN A 196 2.34 -1.95 -7.44
N ASP A 197 1.19 -2.32 -7.96
CA ASP A 197 1.05 -3.24 -9.08
C ASP A 197 0.05 -2.74 -10.13
N SER A 198 0.12 -3.34 -11.31
CA SER A 198 -0.73 -2.97 -12.45
C SER A 198 -2.21 -3.27 -12.22
N GLU A 199 -2.54 -4.32 -11.47
CA GLU A 199 -3.92 -4.74 -11.22
C GLU A 199 -4.61 -3.72 -10.29
N SER A 200 -3.98 -3.38 -9.17
CA SER A 200 -4.43 -2.32 -8.26
C SER A 200 -4.52 -0.98 -8.99
N THR A 201 -3.54 -0.63 -9.83
CA THR A 201 -3.57 0.62 -10.61
C THR A 201 -4.78 0.66 -11.57
N ARG A 202 -5.04 -0.45 -12.29
CA ARG A 202 -6.18 -0.57 -13.20
C ARG A 202 -7.51 -0.49 -12.46
N TYR A 203 -7.63 -1.19 -11.34
CA TYR A 203 -8.82 -1.15 -10.49
C TYR A 203 -9.13 0.28 -10.00
N LEU A 204 -8.12 0.99 -9.52
CA LEU A 204 -8.28 2.38 -9.07
C LEU A 204 -8.68 3.32 -10.21
N TRP A 205 -8.09 3.14 -11.40
CA TRP A 205 -8.49 3.88 -12.60
C TRP A 205 -9.96 3.62 -12.97
N GLU A 206 -10.39 2.36 -13.04
CA GLU A 206 -11.74 1.97 -13.41
C GLU A 206 -12.79 2.52 -12.42
N SER A 207 -12.43 2.61 -11.13
CA SER A 207 -13.28 3.19 -10.08
C SER A 207 -13.66 4.65 -10.34
N LEU A 208 -12.82 5.41 -11.08
CA LEU A 208 -13.07 6.83 -11.36
C LEU A 208 -14.18 7.06 -12.39
N ARG A 209 -14.42 6.08 -13.28
CA ARG A 209 -15.31 6.21 -14.44
C ARG A 209 -14.99 7.46 -15.30
N TRP A 210 -13.72 7.83 -15.38
CA TRP A 210 -13.26 8.93 -16.23
C TRP A 210 -12.98 8.45 -17.66
N ASP A 211 -13.12 9.35 -18.63
CA ASP A 211 -12.69 9.09 -20.01
C ASP A 211 -11.15 9.22 -20.10
N SER A 212 -10.48 8.19 -20.62
CA SER A 212 -9.02 8.18 -20.77
C SER A 212 -8.55 9.26 -21.77
N ARG A 213 -9.31 9.53 -22.83
CA ARG A 213 -8.96 10.52 -23.87
C ARG A 213 -9.02 11.96 -23.35
N GLU A 214 -9.76 12.20 -22.27
CA GLU A 214 -9.83 13.50 -21.59
C GLU A 214 -8.90 13.61 -20.36
N THR A 215 -8.25 12.50 -19.98
CA THR A 215 -7.46 12.41 -18.75
C THR A 215 -5.96 12.42 -19.05
N SER A 216 -5.23 13.30 -18.37
CA SER A 216 -3.76 13.30 -18.37
C SER A 216 -3.25 12.23 -17.40
N LEU A 217 -2.21 11.50 -17.77
CA LEU A 217 -1.46 10.67 -16.84
C LEU A 217 -0.32 11.47 -16.21
N TRP A 218 -0.12 11.31 -14.90
CA TRP A 218 1.10 11.75 -14.22
C TRP A 218 1.81 10.55 -13.63
N LEU A 219 2.89 10.13 -14.31
CA LEU A 219 3.76 9.06 -13.87
C LEU A 219 4.94 9.64 -13.08
N HIS A 220 5.13 9.21 -11.84
CA HIS A 220 6.32 9.56 -11.04
C HIS A 220 7.27 8.38 -10.91
N ASN A 221 8.52 8.56 -11.36
CA ASN A 221 9.55 7.53 -11.34
C ASN A 221 10.53 7.68 -10.18
N ARG A 222 11.15 6.57 -9.76
CA ARG A 222 12.19 6.53 -8.72
C ARG A 222 13.40 5.71 -9.19
N ARG A 223 14.62 6.16 -8.88
CA ARG A 223 15.88 5.58 -9.41
C ARG A 223 16.15 4.15 -8.97
N ASP A 224 15.72 3.79 -7.77
CA ASP A 224 15.90 2.50 -7.09
C ASP A 224 14.75 1.51 -7.38
N ARG A 225 13.71 1.92 -8.10
CA ARG A 225 12.59 1.04 -8.54
C ARG A 225 12.45 1.05 -10.07
N ARG A 226 13.56 0.78 -10.77
CA ARG A 226 13.68 0.96 -12.24
C ARG A 226 12.68 0.13 -13.05
N THR A 227 12.30 -1.05 -12.54
CA THR A 227 11.39 -2.00 -13.20
C THR A 227 9.92 -1.63 -13.06
N ARG A 228 9.57 -0.74 -12.12
CA ARG A 228 8.17 -0.37 -11.85
C ARG A 228 7.48 0.26 -13.05
N ILE A 229 8.20 1.07 -13.84
CA ILE A 229 7.64 1.64 -15.08
C ILE A 229 7.36 0.55 -16.11
N THR A 230 8.22 -0.47 -16.20
CA THR A 230 8.00 -1.61 -17.09
C THR A 230 6.77 -2.41 -16.65
N ALA A 231 6.61 -2.67 -15.36
CA ALA A 231 5.43 -3.38 -14.81
C ALA A 231 4.11 -2.61 -15.06
N LEU A 232 4.17 -1.28 -15.18
CA LEU A 232 3.01 -0.43 -15.43
C LEU A 232 2.81 -0.11 -16.93
N ARG A 233 3.67 -0.65 -17.81
CA ARG A 233 3.65 -0.35 -19.25
C ARG A 233 2.33 -0.73 -19.89
N ASP A 234 1.82 -1.91 -19.59
CA ASP A 234 0.61 -2.44 -20.23
C ASP A 234 -0.60 -1.58 -19.87
N PHE A 235 -0.71 -1.15 -18.61
CA PHE A 235 -1.75 -0.21 -18.18
C PHE A 235 -1.73 1.10 -19.00
N VAL A 236 -0.55 1.64 -19.28
CA VAL A 236 -0.40 2.86 -20.08
C VAL A 236 -0.79 2.62 -21.54
N LEU A 237 -0.38 1.50 -22.13
CA LEU A 237 -0.59 1.18 -23.54
C LEU A 237 -1.98 0.65 -23.88
N GLU A 238 -2.74 0.17 -22.89
CA GLU A 238 -4.10 -0.35 -23.06
C GLU A 238 -5.10 0.68 -23.61
N ARG A 239 -4.81 1.98 -23.47
CA ARG A 239 -5.76 3.06 -23.73
C ARG A 239 -5.05 4.28 -24.32
N GLU A 240 -5.80 5.06 -25.09
CA GLU A 240 -5.37 6.40 -25.49
C GLU A 240 -5.60 7.39 -24.35
N TRP A 241 -4.56 8.13 -24.00
CA TRP A 241 -4.56 9.16 -22.96
C TRP A 241 -4.42 10.55 -23.58
N LYS A 242 -4.97 11.57 -22.91
CA LYS A 242 -4.83 12.95 -23.36
C LYS A 242 -3.35 13.37 -23.50
N GLU A 243 -2.57 13.03 -22.50
CA GLU A 243 -1.12 13.21 -22.46
C GLU A 243 -0.54 12.35 -21.33
N ILE A 244 0.76 12.06 -21.42
CA ILE A 244 1.49 11.33 -20.40
C ILE A 244 2.62 12.22 -19.91
N LEU A 245 2.55 12.65 -18.65
CA LEU A 245 3.54 13.47 -17.98
C LEU A 245 4.44 12.58 -17.13
N LEU A 246 5.74 12.74 -17.27
CA LEU A 246 6.72 11.97 -16.51
C LEU A 246 7.59 12.88 -15.64
N THR A 247 7.69 12.54 -14.36
CA THR A 247 8.54 13.22 -13.37
C THR A 247 9.49 12.24 -12.69
N GLY A 248 10.57 12.75 -12.12
CA GLY A 248 11.64 11.96 -11.50
C GLY A 248 12.76 11.59 -12.48
N PRO A 249 13.62 10.64 -12.11
CA PRO A 249 14.71 10.18 -12.98
C PRO A 249 14.19 9.61 -14.30
N TYR A 250 14.91 9.86 -15.39
CA TYR A 250 14.53 9.35 -16.71
C TYR A 250 14.56 7.80 -16.72
N PRO A 251 13.47 7.12 -17.14
CA PRO A 251 13.39 5.68 -17.17
C PRO A 251 14.10 5.12 -18.40
N ILE A 252 14.78 4.01 -18.22
CA ILE A 252 15.31 3.21 -19.32
C ILE A 252 14.22 2.19 -19.70
N GLY A 253 13.83 2.15 -20.98
CA GLY A 253 12.95 1.09 -21.48
C GLY A 253 11.45 1.27 -21.18
N ALA A 254 10.96 2.51 -21.02
CA ALA A 254 9.53 2.75 -20.79
C ALA A 254 8.62 2.16 -21.89
N GLY A 255 9.06 2.23 -23.16
CA GLY A 255 8.34 1.59 -24.27
C GLY A 255 7.04 2.29 -24.68
N PHE A 256 6.85 3.56 -24.28
CA PHE A 256 5.76 4.46 -24.70
C PHE A 256 6.27 5.90 -24.73
N GLN A 257 5.54 6.79 -25.44
CA GLN A 257 5.86 8.22 -25.52
C GLN A 257 5.33 8.97 -24.30
N PHE A 258 6.07 9.97 -23.85
CA PHE A 258 5.71 10.83 -22.72
C PHE A 258 6.39 12.20 -22.83
N THR A 259 5.82 13.19 -22.14
CA THR A 259 6.48 14.48 -21.90
C THR A 259 7.31 14.38 -20.64
N TYR A 260 8.63 14.46 -20.77
CA TYR A 260 9.54 14.43 -19.62
C TYR A 260 9.66 15.80 -18.97
N LEU A 261 9.32 15.89 -17.69
CA LEU A 261 9.36 17.12 -16.90
C LEU A 261 10.55 17.18 -15.93
N GLY A 262 11.33 16.10 -15.79
CA GLY A 262 12.45 16.06 -14.86
C GLY A 262 12.00 16.14 -13.41
N PHE A 263 12.54 17.12 -12.66
CA PHE A 263 12.31 17.33 -11.24
C PHE A 263 11.67 18.69 -11.00
N PRO A 264 10.41 18.91 -11.43
CA PRO A 264 9.73 20.18 -11.19
C PRO A 264 9.44 20.37 -9.70
N ASP A 265 9.28 21.62 -9.28
CA ASP A 265 8.71 21.95 -7.98
C ASP A 265 7.18 21.82 -7.97
N ILE A 266 6.56 21.96 -6.80
CA ILE A 266 5.11 21.82 -6.62
C ILE A 266 4.31 22.80 -7.48
N PRO A 267 4.63 24.12 -7.53
CA PRO A 267 3.94 25.05 -8.42
C PRO A 267 4.03 24.66 -9.90
N ALA A 268 5.22 24.25 -10.37
CA ALA A 268 5.42 23.88 -11.77
C ALA A 268 4.63 22.63 -12.17
N ILE A 269 4.66 21.56 -11.35
CA ILE A 269 3.86 20.37 -11.66
C ILE A 269 2.37 20.69 -11.58
N SER A 270 1.92 21.41 -10.54
CA SER A 270 0.52 21.77 -10.36
C SER A 270 -0.01 22.62 -11.52
N GLY A 271 0.82 23.48 -12.11
CA GLY A 271 0.48 24.24 -13.31
C GLY A 271 0.37 23.39 -14.59
N ARG A 272 1.05 22.24 -14.64
CA ARG A 272 1.05 21.34 -15.80
C ARG A 272 -0.08 20.30 -15.76
N LEU A 273 -0.61 19.96 -14.58
CA LEU A 273 -1.72 19.01 -14.42
C LEU A 273 -2.98 19.49 -15.15
N GLY A 274 -3.58 18.58 -15.92
CA GLY A 274 -4.78 18.82 -16.71
C GLY A 274 -6.06 18.92 -15.88
N LYS A 275 -7.21 19.03 -16.58
CA LYS A 275 -8.54 19.10 -15.94
C LYS A 275 -8.84 17.86 -15.08
N LYS A 276 -8.50 16.68 -15.60
CA LYS A 276 -8.52 15.40 -14.88
C LYS A 276 -7.12 14.80 -15.03
N THR A 277 -6.48 14.48 -13.91
CA THR A 277 -5.17 13.83 -13.91
C THR A 277 -5.20 12.59 -13.05
N PHE A 278 -4.73 11.47 -13.59
CA PHE A 278 -4.50 10.24 -12.85
C PHE A 278 -3.01 10.10 -12.54
N GLY A 279 -2.66 10.29 -11.26
CA GLY A 279 -1.30 10.22 -10.75
C GLY A 279 -0.96 8.82 -10.24
N PHE A 280 0.12 8.22 -10.72
CA PHE A 280 0.54 6.86 -10.34
C PHE A 280 2.06 6.66 -10.50
N GLY A 281 2.56 5.50 -10.06
CA GLY A 281 3.99 5.16 -10.10
C GLY A 281 4.59 5.04 -8.70
N ASN A 282 5.38 6.03 -8.27
CA ASN A 282 5.99 6.04 -6.95
C ASN A 282 5.47 7.20 -6.10
N ILE A 283 5.10 6.92 -4.85
CA ILE A 283 4.66 7.96 -3.91
C ILE A 283 5.81 8.83 -3.40
N ALA A 284 7.03 8.31 -3.26
CA ALA A 284 8.15 9.06 -2.67
C ALA A 284 8.54 10.28 -3.52
N GLY A 285 8.99 11.36 -2.86
CA GLY A 285 9.41 12.60 -3.51
C GLY A 285 8.22 13.52 -3.80
N LEU A 286 8.16 14.02 -5.04
CA LEU A 286 7.22 15.07 -5.44
C LEU A 286 5.74 14.75 -5.17
N PRO A 287 5.23 13.52 -5.43
CA PRO A 287 3.84 13.20 -5.09
C PRO A 287 3.54 13.25 -3.59
N LEU A 288 4.46 12.76 -2.75
CA LEU A 288 4.30 12.81 -1.30
C LEU A 288 4.31 14.25 -0.78
N GLU A 289 5.20 15.09 -1.27
CA GLU A 289 5.25 16.51 -0.91
C GLU A 289 3.94 17.22 -1.27
N LEU A 290 3.41 16.96 -2.46
CA LEU A 290 2.11 17.49 -2.88
C LEU A 290 0.98 17.02 -1.95
N LEU A 291 0.92 15.72 -1.65
CA LEU A 291 -0.10 15.16 -0.77
C LEU A 291 -0.02 15.71 0.65
N LYS A 292 1.18 15.94 1.19
CA LYS A 292 1.36 16.60 2.50
C LYS A 292 0.77 18.01 2.48
N LEU A 293 0.99 18.78 1.42
CA LEU A 293 0.41 20.13 1.27
C LEU A 293 -1.11 20.08 1.17
N VAL A 294 -1.65 19.21 0.31
CA VAL A 294 -3.11 19.04 0.15
C VAL A 294 -3.76 18.63 1.47
N ALA A 295 -3.12 17.72 2.22
CA ALA A 295 -3.59 17.27 3.53
C ALA A 295 -3.48 18.35 4.62
N ALA A 296 -2.54 19.30 4.51
CA ALA A 296 -2.39 20.41 5.45
C ALA A 296 -3.43 21.52 5.19
N THR A 297 -3.85 21.72 3.95
CA THR A 297 -4.77 22.80 3.55
C THR A 297 -6.25 22.57 3.84
N LYS A 298 -6.62 21.53 4.63
CA LYS A 298 -8.00 21.00 4.84
C LYS A 298 -9.16 22.03 4.73
N GLN A 299 -9.55 22.29 3.50
CA GLN A 299 -10.91 22.40 2.99
C GLN A 299 -10.97 21.57 1.70
N ASN A 300 -10.92 20.25 1.80
CA ASN A 300 -11.36 19.39 0.69
C ASN A 300 -11.65 18.00 1.24
N HIS A 301 -12.94 17.68 1.33
CA HIS A 301 -13.39 16.32 1.52
C HIS A 301 -12.98 15.55 0.27
N GLY A 302 -12.29 14.41 0.44
CA GLY A 302 -12.03 13.51 -0.67
C GLY A 302 -13.36 13.21 -1.36
N VAL A 303 -13.43 13.48 -2.66
CA VAL A 303 -14.63 13.12 -3.42
C VAL A 303 -14.59 11.61 -3.56
N ARG A 304 -15.48 10.91 -2.87
CA ARG A 304 -15.68 9.47 -3.05
C ARG A 304 -15.99 9.23 -4.54
N PRO A 305 -15.39 8.24 -5.20
CA PRO A 305 -15.89 7.82 -6.51
C PRO A 305 -17.40 7.51 -6.37
N PRO A 306 -18.21 7.76 -7.41
CA PRO A 306 -19.65 7.53 -7.33
C PRO A 306 -19.90 6.08 -6.93
N ASP A 307 -20.74 5.89 -5.89
CA ASP A 307 -21.16 4.58 -5.43
C ASP A 307 -21.68 3.76 -6.63
N ARG A 308 -21.45 2.44 -6.61
CA ARG A 308 -22.20 1.56 -7.50
C ARG A 308 -23.66 1.68 -7.04
N ASP A 309 -24.49 2.33 -7.84
CA ASP A 309 -25.92 2.09 -7.76
C ASP A 309 -26.10 0.59 -7.97
N ASP A 310 -26.42 -0.12 -6.89
CA ASP A 310 -27.04 -1.44 -6.94
C ASP A 310 -28.45 -1.21 -7.50
N ASP A 311 -28.60 -1.19 -8.83
CA ASP A 311 -29.90 -1.33 -9.48
C ASP A 311 -29.74 -1.87 -10.91
N ALA A 312 -30.37 -3.03 -11.13
CA ALA A 312 -30.74 -3.75 -12.37
C ALA A 312 -29.65 -4.52 -13.16
#